data_AF-A0A7X5DFJ7-F1
#
_entry.id   AF-A0A7X5DFJ7-F1
#
_cell.length_a   1.000
_cell.length_b   1.000
_cell.length_c   1.000
_cell.angle_alpha   90.00
_cell.angle_beta   90.00
_cell.angle_gamma   90.00
#
_symmetry.space_group_name_H-M   'P 1'
#
loop_
_entity.id
_entity.type
_entity.pdbx_description
1 polymer ?
#
loop_
_entity_poly.entity_id
_entity_poly.type
_entity_poly.pdbx_seq_one_letter_code
_entity_poly.pdbx_strand_id
1 'polypeptide(L)'
;MIWTGYREESIAYRRVRWAPGRAGHLDELEDYGMFTGGSIELSSSSELGASGSLSFSGSALPDTSDLVRVYYRFADEEGGAYEEALGTFFAVLSDPTHDMGTVSGSVTLQSVLRVLKKGRCRMPYNVPRYTNAVERAADIAADAGIPTNGPAAPYRVGRGVCFDFGTNWLEVCNSLLSSAGFAPCRPDAMGGV
;
A
#
# COMPACT_ATOMS: atom_id res chain seq x y z
N MET A 1 -21.33 17.53 10.77
CA MET A 1 -20.43 18.21 11.73
C MET A 1 -20.03 19.52 11.07
N ILE A 2 -20.43 20.65 11.64
CA ILE A 2 -20.10 21.99 11.10
C ILE A 2 -18.91 22.46 11.91
N TRP A 3 -17.78 22.71 11.24
CA TRP A 3 -16.51 23.04 11.86
C TRP A 3 -16.31 24.56 11.80
N THR A 4 -16.15 25.22 12.94
CA THR A 4 -16.05 26.68 13.05
C THR A 4 -14.84 27.06 13.90
N GLY A 5 -13.71 27.40 13.27
CA GLY A 5 -12.48 27.82 13.97
C GLY A 5 -11.23 27.78 13.09
N TYR A 6 -10.13 28.36 13.59
CA TYR A 6 -8.78 28.22 13.01
C TYR A 6 -8.30 26.77 13.19
N ARG A 7 -7.63 26.22 12.17
CA ARG A 7 -7.16 24.83 12.15
C ARG A 7 -5.65 24.80 12.10
N GLU A 8 -5.06 24.04 13.03
CA GLU A 8 -3.66 23.66 12.95
C GLU A 8 -3.56 22.31 12.25
N GLU A 9 -2.99 22.31 11.05
CA GLU A 9 -2.83 21.12 10.23
C GLU A 9 -1.41 20.57 10.37
N SER A 10 -1.30 19.25 10.46
CA SER A 10 -0.01 18.56 10.52
C SER A 10 -0.06 17.24 9.78
N ILE A 11 1.12 16.78 9.35
CA ILE A 11 1.30 15.45 8.78
C ILE A 11 2.07 14.62 9.79
N ALA A 12 1.58 13.42 10.04
CA ALA A 12 2.25 12.43 10.86
C ALA A 12 2.61 11.19 10.06
N TYR A 13 3.66 10.52 10.49
CA TYR A 13 4.14 9.29 9.88
C TYR A 13 4.12 8.21 10.95
N ARG A 14 3.59 7.03 10.65
CA ARG A 14 3.63 5.88 11.54
C ARG A 14 4.33 4.72 10.87
N ARG A 15 5.15 4.02 11.64
CA ARG A 15 5.74 2.76 11.21
C ARG A 15 4.69 1.67 11.31
N VAL A 16 4.55 0.87 10.26
CA VAL A 16 3.56 -0.20 10.18
C VAL A 16 4.29 -1.49 9.89
N ARG A 17 4.10 -2.49 10.74
CA ARG A 17 4.83 -3.76 10.63
C ARG A 17 4.44 -4.49 9.35
N TRP A 18 5.44 -4.89 8.57
CA TRP A 18 5.25 -5.79 7.43
C TRP A 18 5.66 -7.22 7.81
N ALA A 19 4.67 -8.11 7.95
CA ALA A 19 4.88 -9.51 8.30
C ALA A 19 4.26 -10.44 7.23
N PRO A 20 4.98 -10.74 6.14
CA PRO A 20 4.46 -11.62 5.10
C PRO A 20 4.22 -13.02 5.69
N GLY A 21 2.97 -13.50 5.63
CA GLY A 21 2.57 -14.80 6.18
C GLY A 21 1.65 -14.74 7.41
N ARG A 22 1.43 -13.56 7.99
CA ARG A 22 0.31 -13.34 8.91
C ARG A 22 -0.87 -12.81 8.10
N ALA A 23 -1.88 -13.65 7.89
CA ALA A 23 -3.12 -13.22 7.26
C ALA A 23 -3.80 -12.18 8.17
N GLY A 24 -3.92 -10.96 7.66
CA GLY A 24 -4.67 -9.89 8.33
C GLY A 24 -3.86 -9.07 9.34
N HIS A 25 -4.13 -7.78 9.24
CA HIS A 25 -3.70 -6.65 10.07
C HIS A 25 -2.24 -6.22 9.96
N LEU A 26 -2.08 -5.12 9.23
CA LEU A 26 -0.90 -4.28 9.26
C LEU A 26 -0.88 -3.52 10.59
N ASP A 27 -0.11 -4.04 11.56
CA ASP A 27 -0.04 -3.48 12.91
C ASP A 27 0.72 -2.16 12.91
N GLU A 28 0.09 -1.10 13.41
CA GLU A 28 0.79 0.15 13.69
C GLU A 28 1.72 -0.02 14.88
N LEU A 29 2.93 0.51 14.73
CA LEU A 29 3.96 0.51 15.77
C LEU A 29 4.09 1.93 16.34
N GLU A 30 5.27 2.51 16.22
CA GLU A 30 5.62 3.82 16.73
C GLU A 30 5.44 4.94 15.70
N ASP A 31 5.29 6.17 16.20
CA ASP A 31 5.38 7.36 15.35
C ASP A 31 6.78 7.45 14.74
N TYR A 32 6.82 7.62 13.43
CA TYR A 32 8.02 7.57 12.63
C TYR A 32 8.63 8.97 12.47
N GLY A 33 8.98 9.59 13.60
CA GLY A 33 9.34 11.01 13.72
C GLY A 33 10.62 11.47 12.98
N MET A 34 11.32 10.56 12.30
CA MET A 34 12.48 10.90 11.46
C MET A 34 12.09 11.49 10.10
N PHE A 35 10.86 11.27 9.63
CA PHE A 35 10.37 11.85 8.39
C PHE A 35 9.95 13.30 8.62
N THR A 36 10.48 14.20 7.79
CA THR A 36 10.34 15.65 7.98
C THR A 36 9.39 16.29 6.96
N GLY A 37 8.99 15.54 5.93
CA GLY A 37 8.10 16.03 4.89
C GLY A 37 8.14 15.16 3.64
N GLY A 38 7.40 15.55 2.60
CA GLY A 38 7.39 14.87 1.33
C GLY A 38 6.11 15.08 0.55
N SER A 39 5.90 14.26 -0.47
CA SER A 39 4.68 14.26 -1.27
C SER A 39 4.18 12.82 -1.49
N ILE A 40 2.86 12.69 -1.58
CA ILE A 40 2.19 11.47 -2.03
C ILE A 40 1.32 11.82 -3.22
N GLU A 41 1.19 10.87 -4.14
CA GLU A 41 0.43 11.02 -5.36
C GLU A 41 -0.37 9.75 -5.60
N LEU A 42 -1.69 9.91 -5.72
CA LEU A 42 -2.62 8.85 -6.10
C LEU A 42 -2.86 8.95 -7.60
N SER A 43 -2.50 7.91 -8.35
CA SER A 43 -2.58 7.92 -9.80
C SER A 43 -3.33 6.69 -10.31
N SER A 44 -4.46 6.94 -10.96
CA SER A 44 -5.27 5.90 -11.62
C SER A 44 -4.62 5.33 -12.88
N SER A 45 -3.59 5.98 -13.42
CA SER A 45 -2.85 5.52 -14.61
C SER A 45 -1.57 4.76 -14.25
N SER A 46 -1.09 4.88 -13.02
CA SER A 46 0.06 4.12 -12.53
C SER A 46 -0.34 2.68 -12.17
N GLU A 47 0.51 1.71 -12.52
CA GLU A 47 0.25 0.30 -12.17
C GLU A 47 0.22 0.05 -10.66
N LEU A 48 0.93 0.87 -9.87
CA LEU A 48 0.95 0.77 -8.41
C LEU A 48 -0.19 1.54 -7.75
N GLY A 49 -0.95 2.37 -8.49
CA GLY A 49 -2.07 3.17 -7.98
C GLY A 49 -1.68 4.34 -7.07
N ALA A 50 -0.55 4.25 -6.37
CA ALA A 50 -0.06 5.27 -5.45
C ALA A 50 1.47 5.23 -5.35
N SER A 51 2.09 6.41 -5.29
CA SER A 51 3.53 6.61 -5.11
C SER A 51 3.81 7.92 -4.39
N GLY A 52 5.08 8.19 -4.10
CA GLY A 52 5.47 9.45 -3.48
C GLY A 52 6.94 9.48 -3.12
N SER A 53 7.34 10.50 -2.37
CA SER A 53 8.65 10.58 -1.75
C SER A 53 8.55 11.21 -0.38
N LEU A 54 9.39 10.76 0.55
CA LEU A 54 9.56 11.41 1.86
C LEU A 54 11.01 11.79 2.08
N SER A 55 11.22 12.92 2.71
CA SER A 55 12.51 13.36 3.23
C SER A 55 12.64 12.90 4.67
N PHE A 56 13.84 12.47 5.06
CA PHE A 56 14.14 12.10 6.44
C PHE A 56 15.43 12.77 6.91
N SER A 57 15.50 12.98 8.22
CA SER A 57 16.70 13.43 8.91
C SER A 57 16.70 12.88 10.34
N GLY A 58 17.84 12.35 10.79
CA GLY A 58 17.95 11.83 12.14
C GLY A 58 19.29 11.17 12.42
N SER A 59 19.37 10.43 13.52
CA SER A 59 20.57 9.71 13.94
C SER A 59 20.73 8.34 13.27
N ALA A 60 19.73 7.86 12.53
CA ALA A 60 19.70 6.55 11.91
C ALA A 60 18.94 6.56 10.58
N LEU A 61 19.18 5.54 9.75
CA LEU A 61 18.41 5.32 8.52
C LEU A 61 16.99 4.82 8.83
N PRO A 62 16.00 5.16 7.98
CA PRO A 62 14.69 4.54 8.05
C PRO A 62 14.79 3.02 7.87
N ASP A 63 14.07 2.29 8.70
CA ASP A 63 13.82 0.88 8.49
C ASP A 63 12.97 0.69 7.23
N THR A 64 13.55 0.04 6.23
CA THR A 64 12.95 -0.25 4.93
C THR A 64 12.28 -1.63 4.87
N SER A 65 12.35 -2.41 5.95
CA SER A 65 11.67 -3.70 6.05
C SER A 65 10.18 -3.56 6.36
N ASP A 66 9.81 -2.49 7.07
CA ASP A 66 8.45 -2.14 7.42
C ASP A 66 7.85 -1.09 6.47
N LEU A 67 6.55 -0.87 6.62
CA LEU A 67 5.77 0.11 5.88
C LEU A 67 5.76 1.46 6.61
N VAL A 68 5.51 2.52 5.85
CA VAL A 68 5.22 3.86 6.35
C VAL A 68 3.78 4.20 6.02
N ARG A 69 2.99 4.55 7.04
CA ARG A 69 1.65 5.10 6.86
C ARG A 69 1.68 6.60 7.11
N VAL A 70 1.10 7.35 6.19
CA VAL A 70 1.03 8.82 6.24
C VAL A 70 -0.36 9.21 6.74
N TYR A 71 -0.39 10.09 7.73
CA TYR A 71 -1.60 10.60 8.36
C TYR A 71 -1.72 12.11 8.15
N TYR A 72 -2.90 12.55 7.77
CA TYR A 72 -3.29 13.96 7.92
C TYR A 72 -3.96 14.12 9.28
N ARG A 73 -3.50 15.12 10.03
CA ARG A 73 -4.06 15.50 11.32
C ARG A 73 -4.49 16.95 11.25
N PHE A 74 -5.61 17.27 11.87
CA PHE A 74 -5.89 18.64 12.27
C PHE A 74 -6.40 18.70 13.70
N ALA A 75 -6.05 19.80 14.37
CA ALA A 75 -6.61 20.18 15.64
C ALA A 75 -7.29 21.55 15.49
N ASP A 76 -8.41 21.75 16.17
CA ASP A 76 -9.06 23.05 16.33
C ASP A 76 -8.86 23.62 17.74
N GLU A 77 -9.12 24.91 17.88
CA GLU A 77 -9.00 25.63 19.15
C GLU A 77 -10.04 25.20 20.20
N GLU A 78 -11.13 24.53 19.78
CA GLU A 78 -12.19 24.03 20.65
C GLU A 78 -11.91 22.60 21.16
N GLY A 79 -10.74 22.04 20.83
CA GLY A 79 -10.29 20.72 21.27
C GLY A 79 -10.74 19.56 20.38
N GLY A 80 -11.36 19.85 19.23
CA GLY A 80 -11.62 18.88 18.17
C GLY A 80 -10.32 18.45 17.51
N ALA A 81 -10.15 17.14 17.36
CA ALA A 81 -9.02 16.54 16.65
C ALA A 81 -9.53 15.51 15.66
N TYR A 82 -8.86 15.44 14.51
CA TYR A 82 -9.16 14.47 13.47
C TYR A 82 -7.86 13.91 12.92
N GLU A 83 -7.87 12.61 12.64
CA GLU A 83 -6.76 11.91 12.03
C GLU A 83 -7.31 11.00 10.93
N GLU A 84 -6.75 11.10 9.73
CA GLU A 84 -7.10 10.27 8.59
C GLU A 84 -5.84 9.74 7.90
N ALA A 85 -5.83 8.44 7.63
CA ALA A 85 -4.77 7.82 6.85
C ALA A 85 -4.89 8.28 5.40
N LEU A 86 -3.78 8.77 4.82
CA LEU A 86 -3.71 9.14 3.42
C LEU A 86 -3.16 8.01 2.53
N GLY A 87 -2.36 7.11 3.10
CA GLY A 87 -1.70 6.06 2.34
C GLY A 87 -0.70 5.25 3.16
N THR A 88 -0.52 3.99 2.76
CA THR A 88 0.47 3.06 3.36
C THR A 88 1.41 2.55 2.27
N PHE A 89 2.73 2.67 2.50
CA PHE A 89 3.74 2.51 1.46
C PHE A 89 4.98 1.76 1.96
N PHE A 90 5.64 1.05 1.04
CA PHE A 90 7.03 0.65 1.21
C PHE A 90 7.94 1.84 0.93
N ALA A 91 8.86 2.10 1.86
CA ALA A 91 9.92 3.08 1.68
C ALA A 91 11.14 2.43 1.00
N VAL A 92 11.58 3.00 -0.11
CA VAL A 92 12.80 2.62 -0.81
C VAL A 92 13.83 3.71 -0.61
N LEU A 93 14.86 3.41 0.17
CA LEU A 93 15.93 4.35 0.45
C LEU A 93 16.66 4.76 -0.84
N SER A 94 16.87 6.06 -1.02
CA SER A 94 17.64 6.64 -2.11
C SER A 94 18.84 7.39 -1.53
N ASP A 95 20.04 6.90 -1.85
CA ASP A 95 21.38 7.45 -1.55
C ASP A 95 21.43 8.45 -0.37
N PRO A 96 21.55 7.96 0.89
CA PRO A 96 21.60 8.84 2.05
C PRO A 96 22.91 9.62 2.13
N THR A 97 22.81 10.86 2.63
CA THR A 97 23.96 11.69 2.99
C THR A 97 24.27 11.50 4.47
N HIS A 98 25.55 11.27 4.77
CA HIS A 98 26.05 11.13 6.13
C HIS A 98 26.91 12.35 6.48
N ASP A 99 26.52 13.09 7.52
CA ASP A 99 27.29 14.24 8.02
C ASP A 99 27.43 14.17 9.54
N MET A 100 28.66 13.94 10.01
CA MET A 100 29.08 14.07 11.42
C MET A 100 28.09 13.54 12.48
N GLY A 101 27.46 12.39 12.21
CA GLY A 101 26.51 11.71 13.13
C GLY A 101 25.02 11.94 12.81
N THR A 102 24.70 12.78 11.83
CA THR A 102 23.36 12.94 11.25
C THR A 102 23.30 12.23 9.91
N VAL A 103 22.20 11.53 9.66
CA VAL A 103 21.88 10.94 8.36
C VAL A 103 20.64 11.62 7.83
N SER A 104 20.72 12.09 6.59
CA SER A 104 19.60 12.73 5.90
C SER A 104 19.50 12.25 4.47
N GLY A 105 18.32 12.30 3.91
CA GLY A 105 18.10 11.85 2.54
C GLY A 105 16.64 11.80 2.18
N SER A 106 16.35 11.02 1.14
CA SER A 106 14.99 10.80 0.68
C SER A 106 14.70 9.31 0.50
N VAL A 107 13.44 8.95 0.63
CA VAL A 107 12.93 7.62 0.27
C VAL A 107 11.87 7.78 -0.81
N THR A 108 11.87 6.86 -1.76
CA THR A 108 10.78 6.70 -2.72
C THR A 108 9.69 5.81 -2.12
N LEU A 109 8.45 6.27 -2.12
CA LEU A 109 7.30 5.50 -1.66
C LEU A 109 6.69 4.68 -2.80
N GLN A 110 6.44 3.41 -2.52
CA GLN A 110 5.77 2.49 -3.43
C GLN A 110 4.61 1.80 -2.72
N SER A 111 3.45 1.70 -3.38
CA SER A 111 2.28 1.06 -2.76
C SER A 111 2.50 -0.43 -2.43
N VAL A 112 1.59 -0.97 -1.62
CA VAL A 112 1.56 -2.40 -1.27
C VAL A 112 1.45 -3.32 -2.49
N LEU A 113 0.89 -2.84 -3.61
CA LEU A 113 0.80 -3.59 -4.87
C LEU A 113 2.17 -3.97 -5.45
N ARG A 114 3.24 -3.32 -5.00
CA ARG A 114 4.62 -3.69 -5.35
C ARG A 114 4.91 -5.17 -5.07
N VAL A 115 4.34 -5.73 -4.00
CA VAL A 115 4.56 -7.14 -3.64
C VAL A 115 4.03 -8.06 -4.74
N LEU A 116 2.81 -7.80 -5.23
CA LEU A 116 2.20 -8.54 -6.33
C LEU A 116 2.92 -8.30 -7.66
N LYS A 117 3.43 -7.08 -7.90
CA LYS A 117 4.19 -6.75 -9.11
C LYS A 117 5.55 -7.45 -9.15
N LYS A 118 6.23 -7.57 -8.00
CA LYS A 118 7.52 -8.27 -7.89
C LYS A 118 7.35 -9.78 -7.90
N GLY A 119 6.27 -10.29 -7.30
CA GLY A 119 5.96 -11.71 -7.28
C GLY A 119 5.60 -12.21 -8.67
N ARG A 120 6.25 -13.29 -9.11
CA ARG A 120 6.05 -13.89 -10.44
C ARG A 120 5.60 -15.34 -10.31
N CYS A 121 4.79 -15.76 -11.27
CA CYS A 121 4.41 -17.17 -11.44
C CYS A 121 5.67 -17.99 -11.75
N ARG A 122 6.06 -18.89 -10.83
CA ARG A 122 7.21 -19.79 -10.99
C ARG A 122 6.93 -20.96 -11.94
N MET A 123 5.66 -21.21 -12.23
CA MET A 123 5.15 -22.20 -13.17
C MET A 123 3.90 -21.60 -13.83
N PRO A 124 3.45 -22.14 -14.99
CA PRO A 124 2.18 -21.74 -15.57
C PRO A 124 1.05 -21.82 -14.54
N TYR A 125 0.32 -20.73 -14.37
CA TYR A 125 -0.71 -20.61 -13.35
C TYR A 125 -2.09 -20.77 -13.98
N ASN A 126 -2.78 -21.85 -13.60
CA ASN A 126 -4.09 -22.20 -14.15
C ASN A 126 -5.20 -21.83 -13.18
N VAL A 127 -6.17 -21.06 -13.67
CA VAL A 127 -7.43 -20.79 -12.99
C VAL A 127 -8.52 -21.67 -13.62
N PRO A 128 -9.02 -22.69 -12.91
CA PRO A 128 -10.05 -23.58 -13.44
C PRO A 128 -11.34 -22.84 -13.81
N ARG A 129 -12.10 -23.45 -14.74
CA ARG A 129 -13.45 -22.99 -15.05
C ARG A 129 -14.32 -23.00 -13.79
N TYR A 130 -15.25 -22.05 -13.71
CA TYR A 130 -16.19 -21.87 -12.59
C TYR A 130 -15.56 -21.41 -11.26
N THR A 131 -14.26 -21.09 -11.25
CA THR A 131 -13.63 -20.39 -10.13
C THR A 131 -14.20 -18.98 -10.00
N ASN A 132 -14.45 -18.52 -8.77
CA ASN A 132 -14.85 -17.15 -8.52
C ASN A 132 -13.64 -16.23 -8.76
N ALA A 133 -13.77 -15.29 -9.70
CA ALA A 133 -12.64 -14.46 -10.12
C ALA A 133 -12.20 -13.48 -9.03
N VAL A 134 -13.16 -12.87 -8.32
CA VAL A 134 -12.90 -11.84 -7.30
C VAL A 134 -12.35 -12.49 -6.02
N GLU A 135 -12.96 -13.59 -5.57
CA GLU A 135 -12.44 -14.36 -4.44
C GLU A 135 -11.03 -14.87 -4.73
N ARG A 136 -10.78 -15.36 -5.94
CA ARG A 136 -9.44 -15.87 -6.27
C ARG A 136 -8.38 -14.78 -6.33
N ALA A 137 -8.73 -13.59 -6.81
CA ALA A 137 -7.82 -12.44 -6.76
C ALA A 137 -7.56 -12.01 -5.30
N ALA A 138 -8.58 -12.04 -4.44
CA ALA A 138 -8.44 -11.75 -3.03
C ALA A 138 -7.55 -12.76 -2.30
N ASP A 139 -7.69 -14.06 -2.61
CA ASP A 139 -6.83 -15.12 -2.06
C ASP A 139 -5.36 -14.88 -2.44
N ILE A 140 -5.08 -14.53 -3.70
CA ILE A 140 -3.70 -14.25 -4.16
C ILE A 140 -3.11 -13.04 -3.41
N ALA A 141 -3.90 -11.99 -3.19
CA ALA A 141 -3.47 -10.83 -2.42
C ALA A 141 -3.22 -11.18 -0.94
N ALA A 142 -4.12 -11.97 -0.34
CA ALA A 142 -4.00 -12.43 1.04
C ALA A 142 -2.77 -13.35 1.24
N ASP A 143 -2.51 -14.25 0.30
CA ASP A 143 -1.32 -15.12 0.28
C ASP A 143 -0.02 -14.30 0.18
N ALA A 144 -0.08 -13.14 -0.49
CA ALA A 144 1.02 -12.18 -0.53
C ALA A 144 1.15 -11.32 0.74
N GLY A 145 0.25 -11.50 1.72
CA GLY A 145 0.22 -10.75 2.98
C GLY A 145 -0.50 -9.40 2.90
N ILE A 146 -1.23 -9.11 1.82
CA ILE A 146 -1.97 -7.86 1.64
C ILE A 146 -3.41 -8.05 2.13
N PRO A 147 -3.93 -7.22 3.04
CA PRO A 147 -5.32 -7.29 3.45
C PRO A 147 -6.24 -6.91 2.28
N THR A 148 -7.37 -7.60 2.16
CA THR A 148 -8.34 -7.34 1.09
C THR A 148 -9.61 -6.72 1.64
N ASN A 149 -10.14 -5.71 0.95
CA ASN A 149 -11.34 -4.98 1.36
C ASN A 149 -12.45 -4.99 0.28
N GLY A 150 -12.20 -5.69 -0.83
CA GLY A 150 -13.08 -5.70 -1.99
C GLY A 150 -14.46 -6.31 -1.71
N PRO A 151 -15.50 -5.87 -2.44
CA PRO A 151 -16.85 -6.42 -2.31
C PRO A 151 -16.91 -7.88 -2.77
N ALA A 152 -17.70 -8.70 -2.06
CA ALA A 152 -17.99 -10.05 -2.52
C ALA A 152 -18.81 -10.01 -3.82
N ALA A 153 -18.34 -10.71 -4.85
CA ALA A 153 -19.03 -10.82 -6.13
C ALA A 153 -19.17 -12.30 -6.54
N PRO A 154 -20.35 -12.76 -7.00
CA PRO A 154 -20.57 -14.17 -7.32
C PRO A 154 -20.07 -14.56 -8.73
N TYR A 155 -19.33 -13.69 -9.43
CA TYR A 155 -18.93 -13.93 -10.81
C TYR A 155 -17.91 -15.07 -10.90
N ARG A 156 -18.21 -16.04 -11.77
CA ARG A 156 -17.38 -17.23 -12.00
C ARG A 156 -16.89 -17.25 -13.43
N VAL A 157 -15.60 -17.54 -13.61
CA VAL A 157 -14.98 -17.53 -14.94
C VAL A 157 -15.59 -18.63 -15.82
N GLY A 158 -16.14 -18.23 -16.96
CA GLY A 158 -16.86 -19.14 -17.87
C GLY A 158 -15.97 -20.16 -18.60
N ARG A 159 -14.66 -19.89 -18.69
CA ARG A 159 -13.63 -20.77 -19.28
C ARG A 159 -12.40 -20.78 -18.36
N GLY A 160 -11.62 -21.87 -18.39
CA GLY A 160 -10.34 -21.89 -17.68
C GLY A 160 -9.37 -20.90 -18.31
N VAL A 161 -8.59 -20.20 -17.48
CA VAL A 161 -7.57 -19.23 -17.91
C VAL A 161 -6.21 -19.74 -17.45
N CYS A 162 -5.23 -19.71 -18.35
CA CYS A 162 -3.84 -20.04 -18.05
C CYS A 162 -2.99 -18.78 -18.20
N PHE A 163 -2.14 -18.54 -17.21
CA PHE A 163 -1.14 -17.48 -17.23
C PHE A 163 0.25 -18.10 -17.40
N ASP A 164 1.07 -17.47 -18.24
CA ASP A 164 2.38 -17.98 -18.59
C ASP A 164 3.38 -17.89 -17.42
N PHE A 165 4.49 -18.61 -17.57
CA PHE A 165 5.62 -18.49 -16.66
C PHE A 165 6.14 -17.04 -16.65
N GLY A 166 6.40 -16.50 -15.45
CA GLY A 166 6.96 -15.16 -15.29
C GLY A 166 5.95 -14.01 -15.26
N THR A 167 4.67 -14.26 -15.56
CA THR A 167 3.57 -13.30 -15.35
C THR A 167 3.54 -12.87 -13.88
N ASN A 168 3.40 -11.57 -13.63
CA ASN A 168 3.36 -11.06 -12.25
C ASN A 168 1.96 -11.24 -11.64
N TRP A 169 1.89 -11.36 -10.32
CA TRP A 169 0.62 -11.62 -9.64
C TRP A 169 -0.37 -10.46 -9.76
N LEU A 170 0.13 -9.23 -9.95
CA LEU A 170 -0.72 -8.06 -10.17
C LEU A 170 -1.47 -8.15 -11.50
N GLU A 171 -0.81 -8.57 -12.58
CA GLU A 171 -1.43 -8.84 -13.88
C GLU A 171 -2.49 -9.95 -13.78
N VAL A 172 -2.19 -11.02 -13.03
CA VAL A 172 -3.16 -12.12 -12.80
C VAL A 172 -4.41 -11.58 -12.09
N CYS A 173 -4.25 -10.83 -11.00
CA CYS A 173 -5.37 -10.25 -10.26
C CYS A 173 -6.19 -9.28 -11.12
N ASN A 174 -5.52 -8.38 -11.84
CA ASN A 174 -6.17 -7.41 -12.72
C ASN A 174 -6.94 -8.09 -13.86
N SER A 175 -6.41 -9.19 -14.43
CA SER A 175 -7.09 -9.98 -15.45
C SER A 175 -8.36 -10.64 -14.91
N LEU A 176 -8.29 -11.20 -13.70
CA LEU A 176 -9.46 -11.80 -13.03
C LEU A 176 -10.54 -10.75 -12.73
N LEU A 177 -10.16 -9.61 -12.16
CA LEU A 177 -11.09 -8.51 -11.88
C LEU A 177 -11.73 -7.96 -13.15
N SER A 178 -10.93 -7.74 -14.21
CA SER A 178 -11.41 -7.30 -15.51
C SER A 178 -12.41 -8.29 -16.12
N SER A 179 -12.16 -9.59 -15.99
CA SER A 179 -13.10 -10.63 -16.46
C SER A 179 -14.46 -10.58 -15.77
N ALA A 180 -14.51 -10.05 -14.55
CA ALA A 180 -15.71 -9.85 -13.74
C ALA A 180 -16.31 -8.44 -13.89
N GLY A 181 -15.72 -7.56 -14.71
CA GLY A 181 -16.17 -6.18 -14.92
C GLY A 181 -15.73 -5.20 -13.83
N PHE A 182 -14.79 -5.58 -12.97
CA PHE A 182 -14.24 -4.71 -11.92
C PHE A 182 -13.08 -3.86 -12.44
N ALA A 183 -12.84 -2.74 -11.75
CA ALA A 183 -11.63 -1.95 -11.93
C ALA A 183 -10.37 -2.75 -11.51
N PRO A 184 -9.18 -2.40 -12.01
CA PRO A 184 -7.91 -2.96 -11.54
C PRO A 184 -7.73 -2.77 -10.02
N CYS A 185 -6.90 -3.61 -9.41
CA CYS A 185 -6.49 -3.51 -8.02
C CYS A 185 -6.04 -2.08 -7.67
N ARG A 186 -6.52 -1.54 -6.55
CA ARG A 186 -6.10 -0.23 -6.04
C ARG A 186 -5.72 -0.33 -4.56
N PRO A 187 -4.62 0.30 -4.15
CA PRO A 187 -4.29 0.36 -2.73
C PRO A 187 -5.28 1.30 -2.03
N ASP A 188 -5.73 0.91 -0.84
CA ASP A 188 -6.42 1.80 0.08
C ASP A 188 -5.42 2.55 0.98
N ALA A 189 -5.91 3.51 1.75
CA ALA A 189 -5.08 4.30 2.66
C ALA A 189 -4.44 3.46 3.78
N MET A 190 -5.08 2.35 4.17
CA MET A 190 -4.64 1.43 5.21
C MET A 190 -3.70 0.33 4.68
N GLY A 191 -3.37 0.32 3.40
CA GLY A 191 -2.50 -0.69 2.79
C GLY A 191 -3.18 -1.99 2.40
N GLY A 192 -4.51 -1.98 2.26
CA GLY A 192 -5.29 -3.05 1.64
C GLY A 192 -5.52 -2.87 0.13
N VAL A 193 -6.16 -3.85 -0.50
CA VAL A 193 -6.49 -3.92 -1.93
C VAL A 193 -7.89 -4.45 -2.22
#